data_AF-A0A2N2Y6C6-F1
#
_entry.id   AF-A0A2N2Y6C6-F1
#
_cell.length_a   1.000
_cell.length_b   1.000
_cell.length_c   1.000
_cell.angle_alpha   90.00
_cell.angle_beta   90.00
_cell.angle_gamma   90.00
#
_symmetry.space_group_name_H-M   'P 1'
#
loop_
_entity.id
_entity.type
_entity.pdbx_description
1 polymer ?
#
loop_
_entity_poly.entity_id
_entity_poly.type
_entity_poly.pdbx_seq_one_letter_code
_entity_poly.pdbx_strand_id
1 'polypeptide(L)' 'EQQIDVSSLASGVYMVNISSERATVVKRLIKK' A
#
# COMPACT_ATOMS: atom_id res chain seq x y z
N GLU A 1 -13.96 3.05 -4.44
CA GLU A 1 -12.51 2.99 -4.18
C GLU A 1 -12.28 2.32 -2.83
N GLN A 2 -11.15 1.62 -2.64
CA GLN A 2 -10.81 0.97 -1.37
C GLN A 2 -9.73 1.82 -0.70
N GLN A 3 -10.02 2.33 0.50
CA GLN A 3 -9.12 3.21 1.25
C GLN A 3 -8.47 2.42 2.38
N ILE A 4 -7.14 2.54 2.50
CA ILE A 4 -6.37 1.92 3.59
C ILE A 4 -5.82 3.06 4.45
N ASP A 5 -6.12 3.02 5.75
CA ASP A 5 -5.51 3.94 6.71
C ASP A 5 -4.10 3.45 7.08
N VAL A 6 -3.12 4.34 6.93
CA VAL A 6 -1.70 4.11 7.22
C VAL A 6 -1.18 5.06 8.29
N SER A 7 -2.08 5.70 9.04
CA SER A 7 -1.77 6.66 10.11
C SER A 7 -0.89 6.05 11.20
N SER A 8 -1.18 4.81 11.60
CA SER A 8 -0.51 4.07 12.68
C SER A 8 0.83 3.42 12.30
N LEU A 9 1.18 3.38 11.01
CA LEU A 9 2.46 2.83 10.57
C LEU A 9 3.63 3.75 11.00
N ALA A 10 4.79 3.17 11.27
CA ALA A 10 6.00 3.95 11.49
C ALA A 10 6.46 4.63 10.17
N SER A 11 7.29 5.67 10.29
CA SER A 11 7.97 6.23 9.12
C SER A 11 8.87 5.17 8.48
N GLY A 12 8.84 5.08 7.14
CA GLY A 12 9.57 4.04 6.43
C GLY A 12 9.10 3.82 5.00
N VAL A 13 9.64 2.77 4.38
CA VAL A 13 9.31 2.34 3.02
C VAL A 13 8.55 1.03 3.08
N TYR A 14 7.39 1.00 2.44
CA TYR A 14 6.50 -0.16 2.41
C TYR A 14 6.23 -0.58 0.96
N MET A 15 6.08 -1.88 0.75
CA MET A 15 5.58 -2.44 -0.50
C MET A 15 4.09 -2.75 -0.34
N VAL A 16 3.27 -2.09 -1.15
CA VAL A 16 1.82 -2.28 -1.17
C VAL A 16 1.50 -3.19 -2.33
N ASN A 17 0.96 -4.36 -2.02
CA ASN A 17 0.46 -5.29 -3.02
C ASN A 17 -1.06 -5.16 -3.13
N ILE A 18 -1.53 -4.80 -4.32
CA ILE A 18 -2.96 -4.63 -4.63
C ILE A 18 -3.34 -5.75 -5.58
N SER A 19 -4.01 -6.77 -5.06
CA SER A 19 -4.46 -7.92 -5.83
C SER A 19 -5.96 -7.82 -6.11
N SER A 20 -6.35 -8.16 -7.33
CA SER A 20 -7.72 -8.37 -7.76
C SER A 20 -7.80 -9.68 -8.54
N GLU A 21 -9.02 -10.17 -8.84
CA GLU A 21 -9.19 -11.40 -9.63
C GLU A 21 -8.52 -11.35 -11.01
N ARG A 22 -8.32 -10.16 -11.58
CA ARG A 22 -7.82 -9.98 -12.96
C ARG A 22 -6.39 -9.45 -13.05
N ALA A 23 -5.85 -8.91 -11.96
CA ALA A 23 -4.53 -8.29 -11.97
C ALA A 23 -3.95 -8.10 -10.56
N THR A 24 -2.62 -8.09 -10.49
CA THR A 24 -1.84 -7.72 -9.32
C THR A 24 -0.97 -6.50 -9.65
N VAL A 25 -1.04 -5.47 -8.80
CA VAL A 25 -0.24 -4.25 -8.92
C VAL A 25 0.56 -4.07 -7.65
N VAL A 26 1.86 -3.89 -7.80
CA VAL A 26 2.77 -3.63 -6.68
C VAL A 26 3.20 -2.17 -6.72
N LYS A 27 3.03 -1.45 -5.60
CA LYS A 27 3.43 -0.04 -5.45
C LYS A 27 4.35 0.12 -4.25
N ARG A 28 5.20 1.15 -4.32
CA ARG A 28 6.03 1.58 -3.19
C ARG A 28 5.36 2.75 -2.47
N LEU A 29 5.13 2.61 -1.17
CA LEU A 29 4.65 3.66 -0.29
C LEU A 29 5.83 4.19 0.54
N ILE A 30 6.04 5.50 0.53
CA ILE A 30 7.04 6.18 1.34
C ILE A 30 6.30 7.00 2.38
N LYS A 31 6.38 6.60 3.64
CA LYS A 31 5.80 7.33 4.77
C LYS A 31 6.90 8.11 5.46
N LYS A 32 6.79 9.44 5.41
CA LYS A 32 7.66 10.37 6.15
C LYS A 32 7.19 10.46 7.59
#